data_AF-A0A8X6S8Q0-F1
#
_entry.id   AF-A0A8X6S8Q0-F1
#
_cell.length_a   1.000
_cell.length_b   1.000
_cell.length_c   1.000
_cell.angle_alpha   90.00
_cell.angle_beta   90.00
_cell.angle_gamma   90.00
#
_symmetry.space_group_name_H-M   'P 1'
#
loop_
_entity.id
_entity.type
_entity.pdbx_description
1 polymer ?
#
loop_
_entity_poly.entity_id
_entity_poly.type
_entity_poly.pdbx_seq_one_letter_code
_entity_poly.pdbx_strand_id
1 'polypeptide(L)'
;MTLSAANTSPIHVYTTQTLSLDLGLRRIFQWTFLVGNVSTPIIGADFLYNFRLVPDISNSRIHSIKTVSGDSVYHELLRKFPDITKPRPDQEIKHSVVHYIETNSRPVTAKARRLAPDRLRIAKRNLRT
;
A
#
# COMPACT_ATOMS: atom_id res chain seq x y z
N MET A 1 0.99 31.12 7.74
CA MET A 1 1.59 29.77 7.75
C MET A 1 2.49 29.67 6.52
N THR A 2 3.76 29.31 6.69
CA THR A 2 4.70 29.20 5.56
C THR A 2 4.97 27.72 5.32
N LEU A 3 4.63 27.22 4.14
CA LEU A 3 4.96 25.87 3.73
C LEU A 3 6.26 25.90 2.92
N SER A 4 7.16 24.95 3.18
CA SER A 4 8.41 24.82 2.45
C SER A 4 8.55 23.42 1.87
N ALA A 5 9.00 23.33 0.62
CA ALA A 5 9.34 22.07 -0.02
C ALA A 5 10.66 21.51 0.53
N ALA A 6 10.94 20.24 0.23
CA ALA A 6 12.18 19.58 0.67
C ALA A 6 13.46 20.24 0.11
N ASN A 7 13.35 20.90 -1.05
CA ASN A 7 14.43 21.71 -1.62
C ASN A 7 14.53 23.11 -0.99
N THR A 8 13.85 23.35 0.14
CA THR A 8 13.79 24.62 0.88
C THR A 8 13.10 25.79 0.16
N SER A 9 12.54 25.56 -1.02
CA SER A 9 11.76 26.60 -1.71
C SER A 9 10.39 26.82 -1.04
N PRO A 10 9.92 28.07 -0.97
CA PRO A 10 8.61 28.38 -0.37
C PRO A 10 7.47 27.92 -1.29
N ILE A 11 6.50 27.24 -0.70
CA ILE A 11 5.26 26.85 -1.36
C ILE A 11 4.23 27.95 -1.11
N HIS A 12 3.83 28.64 -2.17
CA HIS A 12 2.82 29.69 -2.10
C HIS A 12 1.44 29.05 -1.94
N VAL A 13 0.76 29.36 -0.83
CA VAL A 13 -0.62 28.92 -0.56
C VAL A 13 -1.56 30.07 -0.86
N TYR A 14 -2.59 29.81 -1.64
CA TYR A 14 -3.57 30.80 -2.09
C TYR A 14 -4.81 30.81 -1.20
N THR A 15 -5.33 29.63 -0.86
CA THR A 15 -6.58 29.49 -0.11
C THR A 15 -6.70 28.11 0.52
N THR A 16 -7.81 27.88 1.22
CA THR A 16 -8.22 26.58 1.71
C THR A 16 -9.52 26.15 1.04
N GLN A 17 -9.66 24.88 0.70
CA GLN A 17 -10.87 24.35 0.08
C GLN A 17 -11.26 23.01 0.69
N THR A 18 -12.52 22.87 1.10
CA THR A 18 -13.08 21.58 1.52
C THR A 18 -13.41 20.74 0.30
N LEU A 19 -12.83 19.54 0.23
CA LEU A 19 -13.05 18.58 -0.84
C LEU A 19 -13.60 17.27 -0.29
N SER A 20 -14.47 16.64 -1.07
CA SER A 20 -14.92 15.27 -0.86
C SER A 20 -14.05 14.33 -1.70
N LEU A 21 -13.19 13.57 -1.05
CA LEU A 21 -12.22 12.67 -1.68
C LEU A 21 -12.70 11.22 -1.56
N ASP A 22 -12.84 10.53 -2.70
CA ASP A 22 -13.03 9.08 -2.72
C ASP A 22 -11.70 8.39 -3.03
N LEU A 23 -11.22 7.59 -2.08
CA LEU A 23 -9.98 6.82 -2.21
C LEU A 23 -10.22 5.33 -2.53
N GLY A 24 -11.46 4.95 -2.87
CA GLY A 24 -11.84 3.55 -3.07
C GLY A 24 -11.94 2.74 -1.76
N LEU A 25 -11.95 3.43 -0.61
CA LEU A 25 -11.98 2.81 0.73
C LEU A 25 -13.40 2.65 1.27
N ARG A 26 -14.39 2.54 0.38
CA ARG A 26 -15.82 2.39 0.67
C ARG A 26 -16.41 3.50 1.56
N ARG A 27 -15.75 4.66 1.61
CA ARG A 27 -16.24 5.87 2.28
C ARG A 27 -15.63 7.11 1.62
N ILE A 28 -16.38 8.21 1.67
CA ILE A 28 -15.94 9.52 1.20
C ILE A 28 -15.25 10.24 2.36
N PHE A 29 -14.13 10.89 2.07
CA PHE A 29 -13.36 11.68 3.03
C PHE A 29 -13.59 13.16 2.76
N GLN A 30 -14.26 13.87 3.66
CA GLN A 30 -14.39 15.33 3.57
C GLN A 30 -13.27 16.00 4.34
N TRP A 31 -12.43 16.79 3.66
CA TRP A 31 -11.28 17.44 4.28
C TRP A 31 -10.98 18.80 3.69
N THR A 32 -10.52 19.72 4.53
CA THR A 32 -10.09 21.08 4.11
C THR A 32 -8.62 21.04 3.73
N PHE A 33 -8.35 21.18 2.43
CA PHE A 33 -7.00 21.18 1.86
C PHE A 33 -6.48 22.60 1.68
N LEU A 34 -5.16 22.75 1.72
CA LEU A 34 -4.47 23.96 1.31
C LEU A 34 -4.31 23.93 -0.22
N VAL A 35 -4.81 24.96 -0.89
CA VAL A 35 -4.65 25.17 -2.33
C VAL A 35 -3.43 26.04 -2.53
N GLY A 36 -2.38 25.50 -3.13
CA GLY A 36 -1.11 26.19 -3.34
C GLY A 36 -0.40 25.75 -4.61
N ASN A 37 0.70 26.44 -4.93
CA ASN A 37 1.51 26.18 -6.12
C ASN A 37 2.35 24.91 -5.93
N VAL A 38 1.75 23.76 -6.25
CA VAL A 38 2.40 22.45 -6.26
C VAL A 38 2.11 21.75 -7.58
N SER A 39 3.12 21.10 -8.16
CA SER A 39 2.97 20.41 -9.45
C SER A 39 2.13 19.13 -9.36
N THR A 40 2.16 18.48 -8.20
CA THR A 40 1.42 17.25 -7.92
C THR A 40 0.63 17.42 -6.62
N PRO A 41 -0.67 17.06 -6.59
CA PRO A 41 -1.44 17.06 -5.34
C PRO A 41 -0.84 16.14 -4.29
N ILE A 42 -0.87 16.56 -3.02
CA ILE A 42 -0.25 15.85 -1.89
C ILE A 42 -1.32 15.54 -0.85
N ILE A 43 -1.35 14.30 -0.37
CA ILE A 43 -2.10 13.92 0.83
C ILE A 43 -1.13 14.00 2.01
N GLY A 44 -1.39 14.92 2.93
CA GLY A 44 -0.56 15.13 4.11
C GLY A 44 -0.75 14.04 5.18
N ALA A 45 0.22 13.95 6.09
CA ALA A 45 0.16 13.03 7.22
C ALA A 45 -0.96 13.37 8.21
N ASP A 46 -1.38 14.64 8.25
CA ASP A 46 -2.52 15.15 9.01
C ASP A 46 -3.84 14.52 8.56
N PHE A 47 -4.09 14.46 7.26
CA PHE A 47 -5.24 13.75 6.68
C PHE A 47 -5.21 12.27 7.05
N LEU A 48 -4.06 11.61 6.87
CA LEU A 48 -3.90 10.19 7.17
C LEU A 48 -4.18 9.90 8.65
N TYR A 49 -3.63 10.73 9.55
CA TYR A 49 -3.83 10.61 10.99
C TYR A 49 -5.30 10.80 11.37
N ASN A 50 -5.95 11.86 10.87
CA ASN A 50 -7.34 12.15 11.18
C ASN A 50 -8.29 11.01 10.79
N PHE A 51 -8.07 10.42 9.61
CA PHE A 51 -8.92 9.33 9.10
C PHE A 51 -8.45 7.93 9.47
N ARG A 52 -7.41 7.82 10.31
CA ARG A 52 -6.78 6.56 10.75
C ARG A 52 -6.37 5.67 9.57
N LEU A 53 -5.75 6.28 8.56
CA LEU A 53 -5.24 5.60 7.38
C LEU A 53 -3.76 5.28 7.58
N VAL A 54 -3.37 4.02 7.30
CA VAL A 54 -1.99 3.58 7.37
C VAL A 54 -1.49 3.27 5.95
N PRO A 55 -0.48 4.01 5.44
CA PRO A 55 0.10 3.70 4.14
C PRO A 55 0.88 2.39 4.21
N ASP A 56 0.59 1.46 3.30
CA ASP A 56 1.40 0.25 3.14
C ASP A 56 2.63 0.57 2.28
N ILE A 57 3.76 0.82 2.94
CA ILE A 57 5.04 1.17 2.30
C ILE A 57 5.71 -0.09 1.72
N SER A 58 5.38 -1.27 2.25
CA SER A 58 6.06 -2.53 1.91
C SER A 58 5.81 -2.97 0.46
N ASN A 59 4.65 -2.63 -0.09
CA ASN A 59 4.27 -3.09 -1.41
C ASN A 59 4.74 -2.17 -2.55
N SER A 60 5.32 -1.00 -2.26
CA SER A 60 5.80 0.03 -3.24
C SER A 60 4.79 0.42 -4.34
N ARG A 61 3.58 -0.12 -4.26
CA ARG A 61 2.44 0.03 -5.15
C ARG A 61 1.32 0.45 -4.23
N ILE A 62 0.91 1.70 -4.39
CA ILE A 62 -0.18 2.35 -3.65
C ILE A 62 -1.51 1.73 -4.11
N HIS A 63 -1.68 0.43 -3.91
CA HIS A 63 -2.86 -0.34 -4.31
C HIS A 63 -3.55 -0.99 -3.11
N SER A 64 -2.99 -0.86 -1.91
CA SER A 64 -3.67 -1.31 -0.69
C SER A 64 -3.32 -0.40 0.47
N ILE A 65 -4.12 0.66 0.67
CA ILE A 65 -4.28 1.22 2.00
C ILE A 65 -5.11 0.18 2.76
N LYS A 66 -4.51 -0.52 3.72
CA LYS A 66 -5.28 -1.39 4.61
C LYS A 66 -6.05 -0.51 5.58
N THR A 67 -7.28 -0.17 5.22
CA THR A 67 -8.27 0.14 6.23
C THR A 67 -8.60 -1.16 6.94
N VAL A 68 -8.12 -1.28 8.17
CA VAL A 68 -8.77 -2.16 9.13
C VAL A 68 -10.08 -1.45 9.48
N SER A 69 -11.06 -1.48 8.58
CA SER A 69 -12.42 -1.06 8.91
C SER A 69 -12.89 -2.05 9.98
N GLY A 70 -13.06 -1.54 11.19
CA GLY A 70 -13.47 -2.28 12.38
C GLY A 70 -14.81 -2.99 12.25
N ASP A 71 -15.54 -2.75 11.15
CA ASP A 71 -16.97 -3.03 11.02
C ASP A 71 -17.27 -4.05 9.90
N SER A 72 -16.24 -4.54 9.18
CA SER A 72 -16.42 -5.60 8.18
C SER A 72 -16.70 -6.95 8.86
N VAL A 73 -17.58 -7.76 8.29
CA VAL A 73 -17.87 -9.13 8.79
C VAL A 73 -16.60 -9.99 8.82
N TYR A 74 -15.66 -9.75 7.89
CA TYR A 74 -14.34 -10.39 7.89
C TYR A 74 -13.38 -9.77 8.89
N HIS A 75 -13.58 -8.52 9.28
CA HIS A 75 -12.79 -7.89 10.33
C HIS A 75 -13.00 -8.60 11.66
N GLU A 76 -14.24 -8.98 12.01
CA GLU A 76 -14.47 -9.83 13.18
C GLU A 76 -13.78 -11.18 13.08
N LEU A 77 -13.80 -11.81 11.89
CA LEU A 77 -13.16 -13.11 11.67
C LEU A 77 -11.64 -13.01 11.80
N LEU A 78 -11.01 -12.02 11.18
CA LEU A 78 -9.57 -11.77 11.28
C LEU A 78 -9.18 -11.31 12.70
N ARG A 79 -10.09 -10.63 13.42
CA ARG A 79 -9.92 -10.30 14.86
C ARG A 79 -9.98 -11.53 15.74
N LYS A 80 -10.83 -12.51 15.41
CA LYS A 80 -10.91 -13.82 16.10
C LYS A 80 -9.67 -14.67 15.85
N PHE A 81 -9.02 -14.52 14.70
CA PHE A 81 -7.82 -15.28 14.32
C PHE A 81 -6.63 -14.36 13.97
N PRO A 82 -6.09 -13.62 14.97
CA PRO A 82 -5.02 -12.64 14.73
C PRO A 82 -3.76 -13.27 14.13
N ASP A 83 -3.54 -14.55 14.38
CA ASP A 83 -2.34 -15.32 14.01
C ASP A 83 -2.23 -15.60 12.52
N ILE A 84 -3.35 -15.49 11.78
CA ILE A 84 -3.36 -15.60 10.32
C ILE A 84 -2.72 -14.36 9.67
N THR A 85 -2.92 -13.19 10.27
CA THR A 85 -2.46 -11.91 9.72
C THR A 85 -1.15 -11.41 10.35
N LYS A 86 -0.77 -11.99 11.49
CA LYS A 86 0.44 -11.69 12.23
C LYS A 86 1.32 -12.93 12.24
N PRO A 87 2.37 -13.00 11.41
CA PRO A 87 3.30 -14.13 11.48
C PRO A 87 3.87 -14.18 12.90
N ARG A 88 3.72 -15.32 13.58
CA ARG A 88 4.32 -15.60 14.87
C ARG A 88 5.59 -16.42 14.64
N PRO A 89 6.78 -15.78 14.63
CA PRO A 89 8.02 -16.49 14.36
C PRO A 89 8.37 -17.54 15.44
N ASP A 90 7.78 -17.45 16.63
CA ASP A 90 8.27 -18.15 17.83
C ASP A 90 7.33 -19.27 18.33
N GLN A 91 6.34 -19.68 17.53
CA GLN A 91 5.36 -20.67 17.96
C GLN A 91 5.89 -22.10 17.75
N GLU A 92 5.93 -22.89 18.83
CA GLU A 92 6.28 -24.31 18.78
C GLU A 92 5.33 -25.05 17.84
N ILE A 93 5.87 -25.55 16.73
CA ILE A 93 5.11 -26.20 15.67
C ILE A 93 4.67 -27.58 16.19
N LYS A 94 3.36 -27.72 16.48
CA LYS A 94 2.78 -28.97 17.03
C LYS A 94 2.67 -30.12 16.02
N HIS A 95 3.00 -29.87 14.76
CA HIS A 95 2.99 -30.88 13.70
C HIS A 95 4.43 -31.22 13.29
N SER A 96 4.70 -32.51 13.08
CA SER A 96 6.03 -33.00 12.70
C SER A 96 6.44 -32.64 11.27
N VAL A 97 5.51 -32.12 10.47
CA VAL A 97 5.78 -31.72 9.08
C VAL A 97 6.39 -30.32 9.07
N VAL A 98 7.68 -30.24 8.75
CA VAL A 98 8.39 -28.98 8.51
C VAL A 98 8.69 -28.88 7.02
N HIS A 99 8.20 -27.82 6.37
CA HIS A 99 8.60 -27.50 5.00
C HIS A 99 9.91 -26.73 5.05
N TYR A 100 11.03 -27.36 4.68
CA TYR A 100 12.27 -26.65 4.42
C TYR A 100 12.47 -26.53 2.91
N ILE A 101 12.92 -25.36 2.47
CA ILE A 101 13.40 -25.17 1.10
C ILE A 101 14.91 -25.32 1.18
N GLU A 102 15.42 -26.44 0.70
CA GLU A 102 16.86 -26.71 0.70
C GLU A 102 17.55 -25.83 -0.36
N THR A 103 18.10 -24.69 0.07
CA THR A 103 18.88 -23.83 -0.82
C THR A 103 20.37 -24.10 -0.61
N ASN A 104 20.90 -25.14 -1.26
CA ASN A 104 22.33 -25.53 -1.18
C ASN A 104 23.29 -24.57 -1.94
N SER A 105 22.96 -23.28 -2.08
CA SER A 105 23.82 -22.32 -2.79
C SER A 105 23.55 -20.87 -2.41
N ARG A 106 24.50 -19.98 -2.74
CA ARG A 106 24.27 -18.52 -2.71
C ARG A 106 22.98 -18.15 -3.48
N PRO A 107 22.25 -17.10 -3.07
CA PRO A 107 21.06 -16.64 -3.79
C PRO A 107 21.37 -16.47 -5.27
N VAL A 108 20.74 -17.29 -6.12
CA VAL A 108 20.92 -17.19 -7.57
C VAL A 108 20.03 -16.05 -8.05
N THR A 109 20.62 -14.86 -8.17
CA THR A 109 20.02 -13.79 -8.95
C THR A 109 20.05 -14.19 -10.41
N ALA A 110 18.87 -14.41 -11.00
CA ALA A 110 18.70 -14.58 -12.42
C ALA A 110 18.15 -13.29 -13.01
N LYS A 111 18.83 -12.71 -14.00
CA LYS A 111 18.24 -11.62 -14.79
C LYS A 111 16.96 -12.15 -15.46
N ALA A 112 15.92 -11.32 -15.51
CA ALA A 112 14.72 -11.62 -16.27
C ALA A 112 15.12 -11.98 -17.71
N ARG A 113 14.80 -13.21 -18.13
CA ARG A 113 15.10 -13.68 -19.48
C ARG A 113 14.02 -13.23 -20.43
N ARG A 114 14.41 -12.80 -21.64
CA ARG A 114 13.47 -12.49 -22.71
C ARG A 114 12.62 -13.73 -23.00
N LEU A 115 11.31 -13.56 -23.06
CA LEU A 115 10.42 -14.60 -23.56
C LEU A 115 10.68 -14.81 -25.05
N ALA A 116 10.66 -16.07 -25.49
CA ALA A 116 10.61 -16.37 -26.92
C ALA A 116 9.39 -15.66 -27.56
N PRO A 117 9.46 -15.25 -28.84
CA PRO A 117 8.44 -14.41 -29.47
C PRO A 117 7.01 -14.94 -29.32
N ASP A 118 6.81 -16.26 -29.42
CA ASP A 118 5.48 -16.88 -29.26
C ASP A 118 4.93 -16.78 -27.83
N ARG A 119 5.78 -17.01 -26.82
CA ARG A 119 5.39 -16.88 -25.41
C ARG A 119 5.13 -15.42 -25.05
N LEU A 120 5.90 -14.50 -25.62
CA LEU A 120 5.67 -13.06 -25.45
C LEU A 120 4.33 -12.63 -26.06
N ARG A 121 3.99 -13.14 -27.25
CA ARG A 121 2.72 -12.86 -27.92
C ARG A 121 1.52 -13.35 -27.09
N ILE A 122 1.60 -14.56 -26.53
CA ILE A 122 0.56 -15.12 -25.65
C ILE A 122 0.43 -14.29 -24.37
N ALA A 123 1.55 -13.99 -23.70
CA ALA A 123 1.54 -13.19 -22.47
C ALA A 123 0.94 -11.79 -22.69
N LYS A 124 1.32 -11.12 -23.80
CA LYS A 124 0.76 -9.81 -24.17
C LYS A 124 -0.75 -9.86 -24.45
N ARG A 125 -1.26 -10.97 -24.99
CA ARG A 125 -2.71 -11.15 -25.23
C ARG A 125 -3.50 -11.26 -23.92
N ASN A 126 -2.95 -11.94 -22.90
CA ASN A 126 -3.60 -12.13 -21.61
C ASN A 126 -3.51 -10.92 -20.67
N LEU A 127 -2.62 -9.97 -20.94
CA LEU A 127 -2.41 -8.74 -20.14
C LEU A 127 -3.20 -7.52 -20.66
N ARG A 128 -3.96 -7.66 -21.76
CA ARG A 128 -4.83 -6.62 -22.30
C ARG A 128 -6.30 -6.95 -21.99
N THR A 129 -6.71 -6.60 -20.78
CA THR A 129 -8.09 -6.35 -20.31
C THR A 129 -8.05 -5.02 -19.59
#